data_AF-A0A447P4T4-F1
#
_entry.id   AF-A0A447P4T4-F1
#
_cell.length_a   1.000
_cell.length_b   1.000
_cell.length_c   1.000
_cell.angle_alpha   90.00
_cell.angle_beta   90.00
_cell.angle_gamma   90.00
#
_symmetry.space_group_name_H-M   'P 1'
#
loop_
_entity.id
_entity.type
_entity.pdbx_description
1 polymer ?
#
loop_
_entity_poly.entity_id
_entity_poly.type
_entity_poly.pdbx_seq_one_letter_code
_entity_poly.pdbx_strand_id
1 'polypeptide(L)'
;MITQYQSHTLVQHIQRGWSLFSEEMNEFVDLLPAQQRMKGENWYRGTADAVTQNLDIIRRYKAEYVVILAGDHIYKQDYSRMLIDHVEKGARCTVACMPVPIKEASAFGVMAGR
;
A
#
# COMPACT_ATOMS: atom_id res chain seq x y z
N MET A 1 -0.04 -4.78 5.85
CA MET A 1 0.29 -5.45 4.57
C MET A 1 -0.89 -6.27 4.09
N ILE A 2 -1.37 -6.00 2.89
CA ILE A 2 -2.46 -6.75 2.26
C ILE A 2 -1.83 -7.78 1.31
N THR A 3 -2.17 -9.07 1.46
CA THR A 3 -1.58 -10.13 0.63
C THR A 3 -2.65 -10.93 -0.10
N GLN A 4 -2.32 -11.44 -1.28
CA GLN A 4 -3.22 -12.25 -2.09
C GLN A 4 -2.73 -13.71 -2.20
N TYR A 5 -2.06 -14.07 -3.30
CA TYR A 5 -1.64 -15.45 -3.57
C TYR A 5 -0.33 -15.82 -2.86
N GLN A 6 -0.17 -17.12 -2.54
CA GLN A 6 1.09 -17.73 -2.06
C GLN A 6 1.80 -16.97 -0.93
N SER A 7 1.06 -16.35 -0.02
CA SER A 7 1.62 -15.43 0.98
C SER A 7 2.21 -16.08 2.23
N HIS A 8 2.21 -17.41 2.35
CA HIS A 8 2.57 -18.10 3.60
C HIS A 8 3.98 -17.77 4.11
N THR A 9 4.99 -17.87 3.25
CA THR A 9 6.39 -17.57 3.61
C THR A 9 6.61 -16.08 3.84
N LEU A 10 5.91 -15.23 3.08
CA LEU A 10 5.94 -13.78 3.26
C LEU A 10 5.34 -13.37 4.61
N VAL A 11 4.20 -13.95 5.00
CA VAL A 11 3.58 -13.76 6.31
C VAL A 11 4.53 -14.17 7.43
N GLN A 12 5.16 -15.34 7.33
CA GLN A 12 6.15 -15.79 8.31
C GLN A 12 7.35 -14.84 8.41
N HIS A 13 7.85 -14.36 7.28
CA HIS A 13 8.96 -13.42 7.25
C HIS A 13 8.62 -12.12 7.97
N ILE A 14 7.43 -11.55 7.70
CA ILE A 14 6.98 -10.33 8.39
C ILE A 14 6.82 -10.58 9.88
N GLN A 15 6.14 -11.66 10.29
CA GLN A 15 5.94 -11.97 11.71
C GLN A 15 7.25 -12.12 12.48
N ARG A 16 8.30 -12.66 11.86
CA ARG A 16 9.60 -12.87 12.51
C ARG A 16 10.52 -11.66 12.45
N GLY A 17 10.54 -10.95 11.32
CA GLY A 17 11.47 -9.85 11.07
C GLY A 17 10.96 -8.49 11.54
N TRP A 18 9.64 -8.35 11.70
CA TRP A 18 8.97 -7.09 11.99
C TRP A 18 8.15 -7.15 13.30
N SER A 19 8.58 -7.99 14.25
CA SER A 19 7.95 -8.13 15.57
C SER A 19 8.39 -7.08 16.60
N LEU A 20 9.25 -6.13 16.20
CA LEU A 20 9.87 -5.14 17.09
C LEU A 20 8.99 -3.90 17.37
N PHE A 21 7.76 -3.86 16.84
CA PHE A 21 6.87 -2.73 17.02
C PHE A 21 6.18 -2.75 18.38
N SER A 22 6.05 -1.57 18.99
CA SER A 22 5.32 -1.39 20.24
C SER A 22 3.94 -0.82 19.97
N GLU A 23 2.89 -1.61 20.26
CA GLU A 23 1.51 -1.14 20.18
C GLU A 23 1.26 0.08 21.09
N GLU A 24 1.98 0.19 22.22
CA GLU A 24 1.90 1.34 23.12
C GLU A 24 2.39 2.65 22.47
N MET A 25 3.25 2.55 21.46
CA MET A 25 3.75 3.67 20.66
C MET A 25 2.89 3.93 19.40
N ASN A 26 1.74 3.25 19.26
CA ASN A 26 0.95 3.20 18.02
C ASN A 26 1.75 2.70 16.81
N GLU A 27 2.75 1.85 17.04
CA GLU A 27 3.53 1.22 15.99
C GLU A 27 3.08 -0.23 15.84
N PHE A 28 2.74 -0.64 14.62
CA PHE A 28 2.29 -2.01 14.36
C PHE A 28 2.42 -2.36 12.88
N VAL A 29 2.38 -3.66 12.60
CA VAL A 29 2.22 -4.20 11.25
C VAL A 29 1.09 -5.23 11.23
N ASP A 30 -0.03 -4.83 10.64
CA ASP A 30 -1.18 -5.72 10.47
C ASP A 30 -1.07 -6.51 9.18
N LEU A 31 -1.28 -7.83 9.29
CA LEU A 31 -1.33 -8.73 8.15
C LEU A 31 -2.79 -8.99 7.77
N LEU A 32 -3.16 -8.54 6.58
CA LEU A 32 -4.52 -8.60 6.04
C LEU A 32 -4.53 -9.52 4.80
N PRO A 33 -4.42 -10.85 4.99
CA PRO A 33 -4.53 -11.78 3.89
C PRO A 33 -5.93 -11.72 3.28
N ALA A 34 -6.04 -11.95 1.97
CA ALA A 34 -7.33 -12.15 1.31
C ALA A 34 -8.16 -13.17 2.11
N GLN A 35 -9.21 -12.70 2.77
CA GLN A 35 -10.00 -13.54 3.67
C GLN A 35 -10.98 -14.35 2.84
N GLN A 36 -10.98 -15.68 3.02
CA GLN A 36 -12.09 -16.54 2.63
C GLN A 36 -13.27 -16.35 3.60
N ARG A 37 -13.82 -15.13 3.70
CA ARG A 37 -15.02 -14.85 4.49
C ARG A 37 -16.25 -14.99 3.59
N MET A 38 -16.79 -16.20 3.55
CA MET A 38 -18.08 -16.61 2.97
C MET A 38 -18.13 -16.85 1.44
N LYS A 39 -18.96 -17.82 1.08
CA LYS A 39 -19.12 -18.43 -0.25
C LYS A 39 -19.28 -17.42 -1.39
N GLY A 40 -18.24 -17.24 -2.21
CA GLY A 40 -18.29 -16.57 -3.52
C GLY A 40 -17.03 -15.73 -3.78
N GLU A 41 -16.29 -16.04 -4.85
CA GLU A 41 -15.08 -15.37 -5.34
C GLU A 41 -14.16 -14.75 -4.26
N ASN A 42 -13.40 -15.62 -3.60
CA ASN A 42 -12.59 -15.34 -2.41
C ASN A 42 -11.28 -14.55 -2.66
N TRP A 43 -11.20 -13.75 -3.72
CA TRP A 43 -9.97 -13.06 -4.10
C TRP A 43 -10.23 -11.58 -4.34
N TYR A 44 -9.24 -10.75 -4.03
CA TYR A 44 -9.28 -9.35 -4.43
C TYR A 44 -9.37 -9.26 -5.95
N ARG A 45 -10.38 -8.56 -6.45
CA ARG A 45 -10.57 -8.30 -7.88
C ARG A 45 -9.52 -7.33 -8.45
N GLY A 46 -8.75 -6.70 -7.56
CA GLY A 46 -7.65 -5.79 -7.85
C GLY A 46 -7.18 -5.09 -6.57
N THR A 47 -6.17 -4.23 -6.69
CA THR A 47 -5.58 -3.50 -5.55
C THR A 47 -6.58 -2.57 -4.86
N ALA A 48 -7.45 -1.90 -5.63
CA ALA A 48 -8.51 -1.05 -5.08
C ALA A 48 -9.57 -1.86 -4.30
N ASP A 49 -9.94 -3.03 -4.81
CA ASP A 49 -10.86 -3.95 -4.12
C ASP A 49 -10.21 -4.48 -2.83
N ALA A 50 -8.90 -4.76 -2.86
CA ALA A 50 -8.13 -5.15 -1.68
C ALA A 50 -8.18 -4.11 -0.55
N VAL A 51 -8.06 -2.82 -0.88
CA VAL A 51 -8.24 -1.72 0.07
C VAL A 51 -9.69 -1.64 0.54
N THR A 52 -10.65 -1.78 -0.38
CA THR A 52 -12.09 -1.65 -0.10
C THR A 52 -12.59 -2.72 0.86
N GLN A 53 -12.22 -3.99 0.64
CA GLN A 53 -12.57 -5.11 1.53
C GLN A 53 -12.01 -4.95 2.95
N ASN A 54 -10.93 -4.17 3.12
CA ASN A 54 -10.27 -3.92 4.40
C ASN A 54 -10.57 -2.53 4.98
N LEU A 55 -11.48 -1.76 4.37
CA LEU A 55 -11.71 -0.35 4.71
C LEU A 55 -12.16 -0.16 6.18
N ASP A 56 -12.93 -1.10 6.71
CA ASP A 56 -13.39 -1.06 8.11
C ASP A 56 -12.24 -1.18 9.11
N ILE A 57 -11.18 -1.92 8.77
CA ILE A 57 -9.97 -2.04 9.60
C ILE A 57 -9.17 -0.74 9.48
N ILE A 58 -8.94 -0.28 8.25
CA ILE A 58 -8.18 0.96 7.97
C ILE A 58 -8.79 2.16 8.69
N ARG A 59 -10.12 2.30 8.68
CA ARG A 59 -10.85 3.39 9.33
C ARG A 59 -10.70 3.41 10.86
N ARG A 60 -10.44 2.27 11.50
CA ARG A 60 -10.29 2.20 12.97
C ARG A 60 -9.04 2.92 13.46
N TYR A 61 -7.99 3.01 12.63
CA TYR A 61 -6.77 3.72 12.98
C TYR A 61 -6.91 5.24 12.96
N LYS A 62 -7.99 5.78 12.36
CA LYS A 62 -8.24 7.22 12.26
C LYS A 62 -7.04 8.02 11.72
N ALA A 63 -6.29 7.42 10.79
CA ALA A 63 -5.17 8.08 10.14
C ALA A 63 -5.65 9.31 9.33
N GLU A 64 -4.93 10.42 9.45
CA GLU A 64 -5.20 11.64 8.67
C GLU A 64 -4.83 11.44 7.19
N TYR A 65 -3.73 10.74 6.94
CA TYR A 65 -3.22 10.42 5.60
C TYR A 65 -2.99 8.92 5.45
N VAL A 66 -3.23 8.40 4.24
CA VAL A 66 -2.98 7.01 3.87
C VAL A 66 -1.96 6.98 2.73
N VAL A 67 -0.86 6.28 2.95
CA VAL A 67 0.17 6.03 1.92
C VAL A 67 -0.01 4.61 1.38
N ILE A 68 -0.27 4.49 0.08
CA ILE A 68 -0.41 3.20 -0.60
C ILE A 68 0.88 2.89 -1.35
N LEU A 69 1.49 1.73 -1.06
CA LEU A 69 2.77 1.32 -1.62
C LEU A 69 2.64 -0.04 -2.33
N ALA A 70 3.32 -0.17 -3.47
CA ALA A 70 3.57 -1.46 -4.10
C ALA A 70 4.68 -2.20 -3.33
N GLY A 71 4.46 -3.48 -3.02
CA GLY A 71 5.33 -4.28 -2.16
C GLY A 71 6.43 -5.05 -2.89
N ASP A 72 6.53 -4.91 -4.21
CA ASP A 72 7.38 -5.70 -5.10
C ASP A 72 8.51 -4.89 -5.76
N HIS A 73 8.60 -3.59 -5.49
CA HIS A 73 9.69 -2.74 -5.96
C HIS A 73 10.82 -2.64 -4.94
N ILE A 74 12.07 -2.73 -5.40
CA ILE A 74 13.26 -2.49 -4.59
C ILE A 74 13.70 -1.04 -4.79
N TYR A 75 13.52 -0.20 -3.77
CA TYR A 75 13.90 1.22 -3.81
C TYR A 75 14.07 1.79 -2.39
N LYS A 76 14.55 3.03 -2.32
CA LYS A 76 14.56 3.84 -1.10
C LYS A 76 13.91 5.17 -1.38
N GLN A 77 12.95 5.56 -0.54
CA GLN A 77 12.24 6.83 -0.66
C GLN A 77 11.88 7.36 0.72
N ASP A 78 11.99 8.68 0.88
CA ASP A 78 11.50 9.43 2.04
C ASP A 78 10.07 9.90 1.73
N TYR A 79 9.07 9.25 2.32
CA TYR A 79 7.66 9.56 2.08
C TYR A 79 7.20 10.84 2.78
N SER A 80 7.94 11.37 3.76
CA SER A 80 7.59 12.62 4.43
C SER A 80 7.57 13.78 3.44
N ARG A 81 8.49 13.79 2.47
CA ARG A 81 8.51 14.81 1.39
C ARG A 81 7.27 14.75 0.50
N MET A 82 6.78 13.55 0.21
CA MET A 82 5.58 13.35 -0.60
C MET A 82 4.31 13.78 0.15
N LEU A 83 4.25 13.51 1.46
CA LEU A 83 3.16 13.97 2.32
C LEU A 83 3.14 15.50 2.45
N ILE A 84 4.30 16.14 2.63
CA ILE A 84 4.40 17.60 2.66
C ILE A 84 3.86 18.20 1.36
N ASP A 85 4.33 17.73 0.20
CA ASP A 85 3.85 18.20 -1.12
C ASP A 85 2.35 18.00 -1.32
N HIS A 86 1.80 16.87 -0.85
CA HIS A 86 0.36 16.58 -0.88
C HIS A 86 -0.45 17.61 -0.10
N VAL A 87 -0.03 17.91 1.12
CA VAL A 87 -0.70 18.85 2.03
C VAL A 87 -0.58 20.29 1.51
N GLU A 88 0.63 20.72 1.13
CA GLU A 88 0.89 22.07 0.64
C GLU A 88 0.07 22.41 -0.61
N LYS A 89 -0.14 21.43 -1.50
CA LYS A 89 -0.95 21.61 -2.72
C LYS A 89 -2.44 21.43 -2.49
N GLY A 90 -2.87 20.98 -1.31
CA GLY A 90 -4.27 20.60 -1.06
C GLY A 90 -4.76 19.53 -2.05
N ALA A 91 -3.87 18.64 -2.50
CA ALA A 91 -4.17 17.69 -3.55
C ALA A 91 -5.15 16.62 -3.04
N ARG A 92 -6.10 16.18 -3.87
CA ARG A 92 -6.98 15.05 -3.51
C ARG A 92 -6.24 13.70 -3.51
N CYS A 93 -5.19 13.61 -4.32
CA CYS A 93 -4.33 12.44 -4.46
C CYS A 93 -2.99 12.91 -5.02
N THR A 94 -1.90 12.36 -4.48
CA THR A 94 -0.54 12.57 -4.99
C THR A 94 0.02 11.25 -5.45
N VAL A 95 0.61 11.22 -6.66
CA VAL A 95 1.18 10.02 -7.26
C VAL A 95 2.68 10.22 -7.46
N ALA A 96 3.49 9.35 -6.87
CA ALA A 96 4.92 9.34 -7.11
C ALA A 96 5.20 8.82 -8.54
N CYS A 97 5.96 9.58 -9.31
CA CYS A 97 6.31 9.27 -10.70
C CYS A 97 7.83 9.22 -10.86
N MET A 98 8.33 8.29 -11.66
CA MET A 98 9.73 8.21 -12.04
C MET A 98 9.90 8.72 -13.48
N PRO A 99 10.84 9.62 -13.76
CA PRO A 99 11.14 10.02 -15.13
C PRO A 99 11.78 8.84 -15.87
N VAL A 100 11.22 8.50 -17.02
CA VAL A 100 11.76 7.47 -17.92
C VAL A 100 11.90 8.05 -19.33
N PRO A 101 12.89 7.61 -20.13
CA PRO A 101 12.97 7.99 -21.53
C PRO A 101 11.67 7.63 -22.27
N ILE A 102 11.21 8.51 -23.18
CA ILE A 102 9.94 8.30 -23.93
C ILE A 102 9.92 6.94 -24.65
N LYS A 103 11.08 6.49 -25.14
CA LYS A 103 11.23 5.19 -25.81
C LYS A 103 10.94 3.98 -24.90
N GLU A 104 11.07 4.14 -23.59
CA GLU A 104 10.83 3.11 -22.58
C GLU A 104 9.47 3.27 -21.89
N ALA A 105 8.82 4.43 -22.06
CA ALA A 105 7.57 4.77 -21.37
C ALA A 105 6.41 3.82 -21.66
N SER A 106 6.42 3.11 -22.80
CA SER A 106 5.38 2.12 -23.15
C SER A 106 5.31 0.92 -22.21
N ALA A 107 6.35 0.67 -21.42
CA ALA A 107 6.36 -0.39 -20.41
C ALA A 107 5.71 0.02 -19.07
N PHE A 108 5.30 1.30 -18.93
CA PHE A 108 4.82 1.87 -17.68
C PHE A 108 3.42 2.48 -17.82
N GLY A 109 2.76 2.68 -16.68
CA GLY A 109 1.60 3.58 -16.60
C GLY A 109 2.07 5.03 -16.69
N VAL A 110 1.78 5.69 -17.82
CA VAL A 110 2.22 7.07 -18.06
C VAL A 110 1.21 8.07 -17.50
N MET A 111 1.68 8.97 -16.64
CA MET A 111 0.91 10.13 -16.21
C MET A 111 1.06 11.23 -17.26
N ALA A 112 0.00 11.51 -18.01
CA ALA A 112 -0.03 12.66 -18.90
C ALA A 112 -0.22 13.93 -18.07
N GLY A 113 0.82 14.76 -18.03
CA GLY A 113 0.69 16.15 -17.56
C GLY A 113 -0.23 16.93 -18.50
N ARG A 114 -0.93 17.92 -17.95
CA ARG A 114 -1.58 18.96 -18.75
C ARG A 114 -0.60 20.09 -18.98
#